data_AF-A0A925BMH9-F1
#
_entry.id   AF-A0A925BMH9-F1
#
_cell.length_a   1.000
_cell.length_b   1.000
_cell.length_c   1.000
_cell.angle_alpha   90.00
_cell.angle_beta   90.00
_cell.angle_gamma   90.00
#
_symmetry.space_group_name_H-M   'P 1'
#
loop_
_entity.id
_entity.type
_entity.pdbx_description
1 polymer ?
#
loop_
_entity_poly.entity_id
_entity_poly.type
_entity_poly.pdbx_seq_one_letter_code
_entity_poly.pdbx_strand_id
1 'polypeptide(L)' 'MASVVLEPESEARLRGFQEVVEVFDHSGNQMGFFHPTKSPESPTSLRDMSPFTDEEILARCQQTEGRPLTDILQDLRRQ' A
#
# COMPACT_ATOMS: atom_id res chain seq x y z
N MET A 1 10.63 20.24 -15.06
CA MET A 1 10.06 20.05 -13.71
C MET A 1 10.98 20.74 -12.73
N ALA A 2 10.48 21.64 -11.90
CA ALA A 2 11.26 22.27 -10.84
C ALA A 2 11.26 21.33 -9.63
N SER A 3 12.42 21.04 -9.06
CA SER A 3 12.58 20.25 -7.84
C SER A 3 12.93 21.19 -6.68
N VAL A 4 12.16 21.12 -5.59
CA VAL A 4 12.46 21.82 -4.34
C VAL A 4 13.18 20.84 -3.43
N VAL A 5 14.38 21.22 -2.96
CA VAL A 5 15.15 20.44 -1.98
C VAL A 5 14.95 21.10 -0.63
N LEU A 6 14.48 20.34 0.35
CA LEU A 6 14.32 20.81 1.72
C LEU A 6 15.64 20.63 2.49
N GLU A 7 15.87 21.52 3.45
CA GLU A 7 16.97 21.33 4.39
C GLU A 7 16.72 20.10 5.29
N PRO A 8 17.78 19.40 5.73
CA PRO A 8 17.64 18.19 6.54
C PRO A 8 16.78 18.38 7.80
N GLU A 9 16.85 19.55 8.43
CA GLU A 9 16.04 19.87 9.62
C GLU A 9 14.54 19.97 9.27
N SER A 10 14.21 20.65 8.17
CA SER A 10 12.83 20.73 7.67
C SER A 10 12.29 19.37 7.27
N GLU A 11 13.11 18.54 6.61
CA GLU A 11 12.74 17.17 6.26
C GLU A 11 12.44 16.34 7.52
N ALA A 12 13.30 16.41 8.54
CA ALA A 12 13.11 15.68 9.79
C ALA A 12 11.81 16.10 10.51
N ARG A 13 11.46 17.39 10.48
CA ARG A 13 10.22 17.90 11.07
C ARG A 13 8.97 17.43 10.33
N LEU A 14 9.06 17.17 9.02
CA LEU A 14 7.95 16.63 8.23
C LEU A 14 7.75 15.12 8.44
N ARG A 15 8.75 14.39 8.95
CA ARG A 15 8.60 12.97 9.31
C ARG A 15 7.65 12.83 10.49
N GLY A 16 6.41 12.39 10.21
CA GLY A 16 5.38 12.14 11.23
C GLY A 16 4.22 13.13 11.22
N PHE A 17 4.26 14.17 10.38
CA PHE A 17 3.09 15.01 10.15
C PHE A 17 1.98 14.19 9.48
N GLN A 18 0.76 14.31 10.00
CA GLN A 18 -0.42 13.61 9.47
C GLN A 18 -1.39 14.55 8.76
N GLU A 19 -1.10 15.84 8.77
CA GLU A 19 -1.88 16.92 8.19
C GLU A 19 -1.12 17.57 7.02
N VAL A 20 -1.86 18.23 6.13
CA VAL A 20 -1.28 18.96 5.01
C VAL A 20 -0.55 20.19 5.53
N VAL A 21 0.68 20.40 5.06
CA VAL A 21 1.53 21.53 5.49
C VAL A 21 1.82 22.44 4.31
N GLU A 22 1.67 23.75 4.49
CA GLU A 22 2.12 24.74 3.52
C GLU A 22 3.63 24.98 3.64
N VAL A 23 4.33 24.99 2.51
CA VAL A 23 5.77 25.21 2.43
C VAL A 23 6.03 26.59 1.84
N PHE A 24 6.83 27.40 2.54
CA PHE A 24 7.24 28.74 2.13
C PHE A 24 8.76 28.81 1.95
N ASP A 25 9.22 29.71 1.08
CA ASP A 25 10.64 30.05 0.97
C ASP A 25 11.08 31.03 2.07
N HIS A 26 12.39 31.30 2.15
CA HIS A 26 12.97 32.22 3.14
C HIS A 26 12.51 33.68 2.99
N SER A 27 11.97 34.04 1.82
CA SER A 27 11.41 35.38 1.53
C SER A 27 9.92 35.46 1.83
N GLY A 28 9.29 34.36 2.28
CA GLY A 28 7.87 34.29 2.61
C GLY A 28 6.95 33.96 1.42
N ASN A 29 7.50 33.57 0.26
CA ASN A 29 6.66 33.15 -0.87
C ASN A 29 6.24 31.69 -0.71
N GLN A 30 4.97 31.39 -0.99
CA GLN A 30 4.46 30.03 -0.94
C GLN A 30 5.04 29.19 -2.08
N MET A 31 5.75 28.12 -1.73
CA MET A 31 6.35 27.16 -2.66
C MET A 31 5.39 26.01 -3.00
N GLY A 32 4.48 25.66 -2.09
CA GLY A 32 3.46 24.64 -2.33
C GLY A 32 2.94 23.98 -1.06
N PHE A 33 2.40 22.76 -1.22
CA PHE A 33 1.83 21.95 -0.15
C PHE A 33 2.57 20.62 -0.04
N PHE A 34 2.90 20.23 1.19
CA PHE A 34 3.30 18.87 1.52
C PHE A 34 2.07 18.09 1.96
N HIS A 35 1.69 17.10 1.17
CA HIS A 35 0.68 16.11 1.54
C HIS A 35 1.43 14.89 2.08
N PRO A 36 1.44 14.66 3.39
CA PRO A 36 1.91 13.37 3.89
C PRO A 36 1.00 12.31 3.29
N THR A 37 1.56 11.44 2.45
CA THR A 37 0.92 10.17 2.16
C THR A 37 0.83 9.46 3.49
N LYS A 38 -0.36 9.48 4.12
CA LYS A 38 -0.73 8.42 5.04
C LYS A 38 -0.48 7.17 4.24
N SER A 39 0.60 6.46 4.56
CA SER A 39 0.64 5.06 4.18
C SER A 39 -0.67 4.55 4.77
N PRO A 40 -1.65 4.09 3.97
CA PRO A 40 -2.77 3.38 4.56
C PRO A 40 -2.12 2.37 5.48
N GLU A 41 -2.54 2.32 6.76
CA GLU A 41 -1.98 1.40 7.74
C GLU A 41 -1.74 0.10 7.00
N SER A 42 -0.46 -0.16 6.71
CA SER A 42 -0.14 -1.17 5.73
C SER A 42 -0.69 -2.42 6.35
N PRO A 43 -1.64 -3.12 5.70
CA PRO A 43 -2.38 -4.18 6.35
C PRO A 43 -1.34 -5.08 7.01
N THR A 44 -1.44 -5.21 8.33
CA THR A 44 -0.40 -5.84 9.15
C THR A 44 -0.18 -7.27 8.66
N SER A 45 -1.21 -7.85 8.05
CA SER A 45 -1.18 -9.08 7.27
C SER A 45 -2.02 -8.96 5.99
N LEU A 46 -1.67 -9.75 4.96
CA LEU A 46 -2.55 -10.02 3.81
C LEU A 46 -3.93 -10.55 4.24
N ARG A 47 -4.03 -11.12 5.44
CA ARG A 47 -5.30 -11.54 6.04
C ARG A 47 -6.26 -10.37 6.28
N ASP A 48 -5.73 -9.20 6.63
CA ASP A 48 -6.53 -7.99 6.88
C ASP A 48 -7.14 -7.42 5.58
N MET A 49 -6.60 -7.85 4.43
CA MET A 49 -7.13 -7.52 3.10
C MET A 49 -8.07 -8.58 2.54
N SER A 50 -8.25 -9.71 3.23
CA SER A 50 -9.11 -10.79 2.74
C SER A 50 -10.56 -10.30 2.70
N PRO A 51 -11.27 -10.41 1.56
CA PRO A 51 -12.70 -10.11 1.49
C PRO A 51 -13.56 -11.23 2.10
N PHE A 52 -12.95 -12.33 2.55
CA PHE A 52 -13.62 -13.50 3.11
C PHE A 52 -13.38 -13.62 4.61
N THR A 53 -14.40 -14.09 5.34
CA THR A 53 -14.28 -14.38 6.78
C THR A 53 -13.44 -15.64 7.03
N ASP A 54 -12.96 -15.79 8.26
CA ASP A 54 -12.20 -16.97 8.67
C ASP A 54 -13.03 -18.26 8.53
N GLU A 55 -14.33 -18.21 8.83
CA GLU A 55 -15.25 -19.33 8.67
C GLU A 55 -15.41 -19.72 7.19
N GLU A 56 -15.51 -18.74 6.29
CA GLU A 56 -15.62 -18.98 4.85
C GLU A 56 -14.34 -19.63 4.29
N ILE A 57 -13.17 -19.15 4.73
CA ILE A 57 -11.88 -19.73 4.35
C ILE A 57 -11.79 -21.17 4.84
N LEU A 58 -12.12 -21.42 6.12
CA LEU A 58 -12.08 -22.76 6.70
C LEU A 58 -13.05 -23.73 6.00
N ALA A 59 -14.26 -23.29 5.70
CA ALA A 59 -15.25 -24.09 4.98
C ALA A 59 -14.71 -24.49 3.59
N ARG A 60 -14.06 -23.56 2.90
CA ARG A 60 -13.50 -23.80 1.57
C ARG A 60 -12.28 -24.71 1.59
N CYS A 61 -11.44 -24.64 2.61
CA CYS A 61 -10.32 -25.58 2.80
C CYS A 61 -10.79 -27.03 3.04
N GLN A 62 -12.01 -27.23 3.54
CA GLN A 62 -12.59 -28.57 3.77
C GLN A 62 -13.23 -29.16 2.52
N GLN A 63 -13.46 -28.35 1.48
CA GLN A 63 -13.97 -28.84 0.20
C GLN A 63 -12.83 -29.49 -0.58
N THR A 64 -12.99 -30.78 -0.89
CA THR A 64 -12.13 -31.52 -1.83
C THR A 64 -12.68 -31.42 -3.26
N GLU A 65 -13.14 -30.22 -3.61
CA GLU A 65 -13.69 -29.93 -4.92
C GLU A 65 -12.60 -29.30 -5.79
N GLY A 66 -12.29 -29.94 -6.92
CA GLY A 66 -11.27 -29.45 -7.83
C GLY A 66 -10.81 -30.50 -8.82
N ARG A 67 -10.17 -30.05 -9.90
CA ARG A 67 -9.47 -30.95 -10.83
C ARG A 67 -8.09 -31.29 -10.26
N PRO A 68 -7.61 -32.53 -10.43
CA PRO A 68 -6.25 -32.89 -10.06
C PRO A 68 -5.22 -31.94 -10.68
N LEU A 69 -4.20 -31.58 -9.90
CA LEU A 69 -3.12 -30.72 -10.38
C LEU A 69 -2.45 -31.28 -11.65
N THR A 70 -2.37 -32.61 -11.76
CA THR A 70 -1.87 -33.30 -12.94
C THR A 70 -2.60 -32.91 -14.21
N ASP A 71 -3.92 -32.77 -14.15
CA ASP A 71 -4.76 -32.47 -15.32
C ASP A 71 -4.60 -31.01 -15.73
N ILE A 72 -4.53 -30.11 -14.75
CA ILE A 72 -4.29 -28.68 -14.97
C ILE A 72 -2.92 -28.47 -15.64
N LEU A 73 -1.89 -29.17 -15.16
CA LEU A 73 -0.54 -29.08 -15.72
C LEU A 73 -0.46 -29.67 -17.14
N GLN A 74 -1.26 -30.69 -17.46
CA GLN A 74 -1.35 -31.20 -18.81
C GLN A 74 -1.98 -30.18 -19.77
N ASP A 75 -3.02 -29.48 -19.35
CA ASP A 75 -3.68 -28.46 -20.16
C ASP A 75 -2.73 -27.28 -20.45
N LEU A 76 -1.98 -26.81 -19.45
CA LEU A 76 -1.02 -25.71 -19.60
C LEU A 76 0.15 -26.03 -20.52
N ARG A 77 0.57 -27.31 -20.62
CA ARG A 77 1.64 -27.73 -21.54
C ARG A 77 1.20 -27.82 -23.00
N ARG A 78 -0.10 -27.77 -23.26
CA ARG A 78 -0.69 -27.83 -24.61
C ARG A 78 -0.92 -26.44 -25.22
N GLN A 79 -0.65 -25.37 -24.48
CA GLN A 79 -0.64 -23.97 -24.94
C GLN A 79 0.79 -23.54 -25.31
#